data_AF-M0MW86-F1
#
_entry.id   AF-M0MW86-F1
#
_cell.length_a   1.000
_cell.length_b   1.000
_cell.length_c   1.000
_cell.angle_alpha   90.00
_cell.angle_beta   90.00
_cell.angle_gamma   90.00
#
_symmetry.space_group_name_H-M   'P 1'
#
loop_
_entity.id
_entity.type
_entity.pdbx_description
1 polymer ?
#
loop_
_entity_poly.entity_id
_entity_poly.type
_entity_poly.pdbx_seq_one_letter_code
_entity_poly.pdbx_strand_id
1 'polypeptide(L)'
;MLTAVLLVAGLGSMPVASAHGGTVTVNGFRLEQWFGLVPLVVGLGIVVASQYLHRLRPAAARYRLHGTIVGLVVGIFGAIWIVQLSPYEWLTAQPIVPRAIHAPLMLLVGGGIMLASVLVGQFRWSRQPRFAGLGVLLGLWVAYPGLSAFGLYTETNSLGYLIVLGLVVGLGYVLYRDAGGLIRQLLADRTARRFGIAVGGLSVLFFAFSSGMLYLIPDDGTGVSLSEQIVSVLPVADPLVMWPAVEFWYPDVPIGGVVSVGTVLLVTLFGTLIGLNAALFAFQSGSGTSQTGAGIAGIAAPQACCCCGPALSQIAVVVLGPSAGAPIYLLFGDPSSSIGSLFFVASVAVLTGLLVRATDRPDEPQPEPATAPA
;
A
#
# COMPACT_ATOMS: atom_id res chain seq x y z
N MET A 1 1.67 -28.66 4.92
CA MET A 1 2.47 -29.47 3.97
C MET A 1 1.74 -29.68 2.65
N LEU A 2 0.49 -30.16 2.64
CA LEU A 2 -0.28 -30.36 1.40
C LEU A 2 -0.45 -29.10 0.54
N THR A 3 -0.70 -27.94 1.17
CA THR A 3 -0.78 -26.63 0.50
C THR A 3 0.55 -26.17 -0.09
N ALA A 4 1.68 -26.45 0.57
CA ALA A 4 3.00 -26.13 0.05
C ALA A 4 3.38 -27.05 -1.12
N VAL A 5 3.01 -28.33 -1.07
CA VAL A 5 3.21 -29.28 -2.16
C VAL A 5 2.31 -28.94 -3.35
N LEU A 6 1.07 -28.53 -3.13
CA LEU A 6 0.17 -28.06 -4.19
C LEU A 6 0.62 -26.74 -4.82
N LEU A 7 1.17 -25.81 -4.01
CA LEU A 7 1.80 -24.58 -4.52
C LEU A 7 3.04 -24.90 -5.36
N VAL A 8 3.94 -25.75 -4.87
CA VAL A 8 5.17 -26.14 -5.58
C VAL A 8 4.85 -26.95 -6.84
N ALA A 9 3.86 -27.85 -6.79
CA ALA A 9 3.41 -28.61 -7.96
C ALA A 9 2.68 -27.73 -8.98
N GLY A 10 1.89 -26.76 -8.52
CA GLY A 10 1.27 -25.74 -9.38
C GLY A 10 2.31 -24.85 -10.07
N LEU A 11 3.32 -24.39 -9.32
CA LEU A 11 4.48 -23.66 -9.82
C LEU A 11 5.30 -24.46 -10.84
N GLY A 12 5.46 -25.78 -10.63
CA GLY A 12 6.20 -26.66 -11.55
C GLY A 12 5.44 -27.02 -12.82
N SER A 13 4.12 -26.80 -12.87
CA SER A 13 3.28 -27.08 -14.05
C SER A 13 3.14 -25.89 -15.01
N MET A 14 3.61 -24.70 -14.61
CA MET A 14 3.60 -23.54 -15.49
C MET A 14 4.76 -23.63 -16.49
N PRO A 15 4.51 -23.46 -17.80
CA PRO A 15 5.59 -23.42 -18.78
C PRO A 15 6.51 -22.26 -18.41
N VAL A 16 7.78 -22.58 -18.11
CA VAL A 16 8.83 -21.59 -17.83
C VAL A 16 9.16 -20.88 -19.15
N ALA A 17 8.28 -19.96 -19.56
CA ALA A 17 8.59 -18.99 -20.58
C ALA A 17 9.72 -18.10 -20.03
N SER A 18 10.82 -18.02 -20.78
CA SER A 18 12.09 -17.37 -20.39
C SER A 18 11.92 -16.24 -19.36
N ALA A 19 12.51 -16.45 -18.18
CA ALA A 19 12.56 -15.53 -17.04
C ALA A 19 13.41 -14.26 -17.29
N HIS A 20 13.47 -13.80 -18.54
CA HIS A 20 14.12 -12.56 -18.94
C HIS A 20 13.00 -11.54 -19.13
N GLY A 21 12.65 -10.84 -18.05
CA GLY A 21 11.72 -9.72 -18.06
C GLY A 21 12.18 -8.58 -18.98
N GLY A 22 11.53 -7.42 -18.88
CA GLY A 22 11.83 -6.26 -19.75
C GLY A 22 13.31 -5.87 -19.76
N THR A 23 13.82 -5.49 -20.93
CA THR A 23 15.17 -4.92 -21.07
C THR A 23 15.07 -3.53 -21.67
N VAL A 24 15.68 -2.54 -21.01
CA VAL A 24 15.79 -1.17 -21.53
C VAL A 24 17.26 -0.86 -21.74
N THR A 25 17.61 -0.30 -22.89
CA THR A 25 18.96 0.17 -23.17
C THR A 25 19.04 1.67 -22.92
N VAL A 26 19.73 2.08 -21.87
CA VAL A 26 19.99 3.50 -21.55
C VAL A 26 21.46 3.79 -21.78
N ASN A 27 21.78 4.73 -22.68
CA ASN A 27 23.16 5.14 -23.00
C ASN A 27 24.11 3.98 -23.34
N GLY A 28 23.60 2.94 -24.03
CA GLY A 28 24.38 1.76 -24.41
C GLY A 28 24.51 0.67 -23.33
N PHE A 29 24.01 0.91 -22.11
CA PHE A 29 23.93 -0.10 -21.06
C PHE A 29 22.58 -0.82 -21.11
N ARG A 30 22.61 -2.15 -21.18
CA ARG A 30 21.41 -2.98 -21.11
C ARG A 30 21.02 -3.18 -19.64
N LEU A 31 19.91 -2.56 -19.24
CA LEU A 31 19.33 -2.71 -17.91
C LEU A 31 18.24 -3.78 -17.99
N GLU A 32 18.44 -4.87 -17.26
CA GLU A 32 17.49 -5.99 -17.20
C GLU A 32 16.64 -5.88 -15.94
N GLN A 33 15.34 -6.17 -16.06
CA GLN A 33 14.38 -6.05 -14.96
C GLN A 33 14.76 -6.89 -13.73
N TRP A 34 15.39 -8.05 -13.92
CA TRP A 34 15.78 -8.94 -12.83
C TRP A 34 16.87 -8.34 -11.92
N PHE A 35 17.65 -7.35 -12.39
CA PHE A 35 18.63 -6.68 -11.55
C PHE A 35 17.98 -6.02 -10.33
N GLY A 36 16.70 -5.64 -10.41
CA GLY A 36 15.95 -5.09 -9.28
C GLY A 36 15.58 -6.13 -8.20
N LEU A 37 15.56 -7.44 -8.54
CA LEU A 37 15.32 -8.50 -7.55
C LEU A 37 16.47 -8.61 -6.54
N VAL A 38 17.71 -8.36 -6.97
CA VAL A 38 18.88 -8.44 -6.09
C VAL A 38 18.77 -7.46 -4.91
N PRO A 39 18.63 -6.13 -5.10
CA PRO A 39 18.41 -5.19 -4.01
C PRO A 39 17.09 -5.46 -3.26
N LEU A 40 16.03 -5.93 -3.91
CA LEU A 40 14.79 -6.33 -3.22
C LEU A 40 15.06 -7.43 -2.17
N VAL A 41 15.71 -8.52 -2.58
CA VAL A 41 16.01 -9.68 -1.72
C VAL A 41 17.06 -9.31 -0.66
N VAL A 42 18.09 -8.54 -1.03
CA VAL A 42 19.10 -8.05 -0.08
C VAL A 42 18.45 -7.14 0.96
N GLY A 43 17.58 -6.22 0.56
CA GLY A 43 16.84 -5.35 1.46
C GLY A 43 15.97 -6.13 2.44
N LEU A 44 15.21 -7.12 1.95
CA LEU A 44 14.42 -8.02 2.79
C LEU A 44 15.31 -8.81 3.77
N GLY A 45 16.44 -9.33 3.28
CA GLY A 45 17.44 -10.02 4.09
C GLY A 45 17.99 -9.14 5.22
N ILE A 46 18.28 -7.86 4.93
CA ILE A 46 18.74 -6.89 5.94
C ILE A 46 17.63 -6.63 6.97
N VAL A 47 16.37 -6.46 6.56
CA VAL A 47 15.25 -6.29 7.50
C VAL A 47 15.12 -7.50 8.42
N VAL A 48 15.06 -8.71 7.85
CA VAL A 48 14.94 -9.96 8.61
C VAL A 48 16.13 -10.12 9.55
N ALA A 49 17.36 -9.97 9.06
CA ALA A 49 18.56 -10.05 9.88
C ALA A 49 18.52 -9.03 11.02
N SER A 50 18.12 -7.79 10.76
CA SER A 50 18.00 -6.74 11.78
C SER A 50 16.97 -7.07 12.85
N GLN A 51 15.85 -7.70 12.46
CA GLN A 51 14.83 -8.17 13.39
C GLN A 51 15.28 -9.41 14.18
N TYR A 52 16.12 -10.29 13.64
CA TYR A 52 16.61 -11.48 14.38
C TYR A 52 17.88 -11.22 15.20
N LEU A 53 18.67 -10.19 14.86
CA LEU A 53 19.97 -9.93 15.45
C LEU A 53 19.91 -9.69 16.97
N HIS A 54 18.81 -9.11 17.47
CA HIS A 54 18.62 -8.91 18.92
C HIS A 54 18.55 -10.22 19.71
N ARG A 55 18.11 -11.33 19.09
CA ARG A 55 18.07 -12.66 19.74
C ARG A 55 19.47 -13.27 19.87
N LEU A 56 20.35 -12.97 18.91
CA LEU A 56 21.72 -13.48 18.89
C LEU A 56 22.69 -12.58 19.66
N ARG A 57 22.46 -11.27 19.65
CA ARG A 57 23.29 -10.26 20.32
C ARG A 57 22.39 -9.17 20.92
N PRO A 58 22.01 -9.27 22.20
CA PRO A 58 21.16 -8.27 22.87
C PRO A 58 21.73 -6.85 22.80
N ALA A 59 23.06 -6.70 22.85
CA ALA A 59 23.76 -5.42 22.70
C ALA A 59 23.52 -4.73 21.34
N ALA A 60 23.13 -5.49 20.31
CA ALA A 60 22.84 -4.97 18.98
C ALA A 60 21.38 -4.50 18.81
N ALA A 61 20.53 -4.63 19.84
CA ALA A 61 19.11 -4.23 19.77
C ALA A 61 18.93 -2.76 19.37
N ARG A 62 19.87 -1.88 19.74
CA ARG A 62 19.87 -0.45 19.35
C ARG A 62 19.94 -0.22 17.84
N TYR A 63 20.45 -1.18 17.07
CA TYR A 63 20.59 -1.07 15.62
C TYR A 63 19.38 -1.65 14.86
N ARG A 64 18.44 -2.30 15.54
CA ARG A 64 17.29 -2.97 14.90
C ARG A 64 16.47 -2.04 14.00
N LEU A 65 16.13 -0.85 14.50
CA LEU A 65 15.33 0.13 13.75
C LEU A 65 16.13 0.73 12.58
N HIS A 66 17.41 1.05 12.80
CA HIS A 66 18.29 1.57 11.75
C HIS A 66 18.50 0.55 10.63
N GLY A 67 18.80 -0.70 10.98
CA GLY A 67 18.95 -1.78 10.01
C GLY A 67 17.65 -2.05 9.24
N THR A 68 16.49 -1.92 9.89
CA THR A 68 15.19 -2.01 9.21
C THR A 68 15.01 -0.89 8.19
N ILE A 69 15.33 0.37 8.53
CA ILE A 69 15.26 1.49 7.57
C ILE A 69 16.20 1.24 6.39
N VAL A 70 17.45 0.84 6.65
CA VAL A 70 18.42 0.55 5.58
C VAL A 70 17.91 -0.56 4.67
N GLY A 71 17.40 -1.66 5.24
CA GLY A 71 16.83 -2.74 4.47
C GLY A 71 15.61 -2.32 3.64
N LEU A 72 14.74 -1.47 4.20
CA LEU A 72 13.59 -0.91 3.47
C LEU A 72 14.03 0.00 2.32
N VAL A 73 15.02 0.88 2.52
CA VAL A 73 15.56 1.74 1.45
C VAL A 73 16.07 0.90 0.29
N VAL A 74 16.91 -0.10 0.59
CA VAL A 74 17.49 -1.00 -0.43
C VAL A 74 16.39 -1.81 -1.12
N GLY A 75 15.43 -2.33 -0.34
CA GLY A 75 14.31 -3.10 -0.86
C GLY A 75 13.40 -2.29 -1.77
N ILE A 76 13.04 -1.06 -1.37
CA ILE A 76 12.19 -0.16 -2.15
C ILE A 76 12.88 0.26 -3.44
N PHE A 77 14.19 0.54 -3.40
CA PHE A 77 14.94 0.81 -4.62
C PHE A 77 14.85 -0.36 -5.61
N GLY A 78 15.00 -1.60 -5.12
CA GLY A 78 14.80 -2.79 -5.95
C GLY A 78 13.37 -2.96 -6.47
N ALA A 79 12.37 -2.67 -5.64
CA ALA A 79 10.97 -2.73 -6.05
C ALA A 79 10.66 -1.69 -7.14
N ILE A 80 11.10 -0.44 -6.97
CA ILE A 80 10.96 0.63 -7.97
C ILE A 80 11.65 0.23 -9.28
N TRP A 81 12.84 -0.36 -9.21
CA TRP A 81 13.57 -0.83 -10.38
C TRP A 81 12.79 -1.89 -11.17
N ILE A 82 12.21 -2.88 -10.48
CA ILE A 82 11.37 -3.92 -11.09
C ILE A 82 10.14 -3.30 -11.76
N VAL A 83 9.54 -2.29 -11.11
CA VAL A 83 8.35 -1.61 -11.60
C VAL A 83 8.62 -0.80 -12.84
N GLN A 84 9.69 -0.01 -12.84
CA GLN A 84 10.01 0.91 -13.92
C GLN A 84 10.52 0.21 -15.19
N LEU A 85 11.04 -1.01 -15.07
CA LEU A 85 11.52 -1.80 -16.21
C LEU A 85 10.52 -2.84 -16.70
N SER A 86 9.31 -2.91 -16.12
CA SER A 86 8.31 -3.86 -16.59
C SER A 86 7.73 -3.38 -17.92
N PRO A 87 7.74 -4.21 -18.98
CA PRO A 87 7.12 -3.85 -20.24
C PRO A 87 5.60 -3.76 -20.06
N TYR A 88 5.05 -2.64 -20.50
CA TYR A 88 3.66 -2.29 -20.30
C TYR A 88 2.78 -2.87 -21.44
N GLU A 89 2.32 -4.11 -21.29
CA GLU A 89 1.41 -4.75 -22.26
C GLU A 89 -0.07 -4.52 -21.89
N TRP A 90 -0.55 -3.28 -22.00
CA TRP A 90 -1.95 -2.94 -21.68
C TRP A 90 -2.96 -3.44 -22.73
N LEU A 91 -2.54 -3.61 -23.99
CA LEU A 91 -3.46 -3.64 -25.13
C LEU A 91 -4.02 -5.02 -25.49
N THR A 92 -3.51 -6.11 -24.91
CA THR A 92 -3.89 -7.49 -25.33
C THR A 92 -4.52 -8.34 -24.24
N ALA A 93 -4.48 -7.91 -22.97
CA ALA A 93 -4.94 -8.71 -21.84
C ALA A 93 -6.45 -8.51 -21.55
N GLN A 94 -7.18 -9.62 -21.46
CA GLN A 94 -8.60 -9.63 -21.07
C GLN A 94 -8.72 -9.55 -19.53
N PRO A 95 -9.65 -8.74 -18.98
CA PRO A 95 -9.85 -8.68 -17.53
C PRO A 95 -10.37 -10.02 -16.99
N ILE A 96 -9.86 -10.46 -15.84
CA ILE A 96 -10.27 -11.73 -15.19
C ILE A 96 -11.75 -11.72 -14.81
N VAL A 97 -12.27 -10.57 -14.39
CA VAL A 97 -13.69 -10.39 -14.08
C VAL A 97 -14.39 -9.86 -15.33
N PRO A 98 -15.40 -10.57 -15.87
CA PRO A 98 -16.19 -10.07 -16.99
C PRO A 98 -16.80 -8.70 -16.67
N ARG A 99 -16.67 -7.75 -17.58
CA ARG A 99 -17.19 -6.37 -17.39
C ARG A 99 -18.68 -6.34 -17.05
N ALA A 100 -19.47 -7.30 -17.55
CA ALA A 100 -20.90 -7.42 -17.31
C ALA A 100 -21.26 -7.70 -15.83
N ILE A 101 -20.42 -8.44 -15.09
CA ILE A 101 -20.68 -8.77 -13.68
C ILE A 101 -19.97 -7.82 -12.71
N HIS A 102 -19.08 -6.96 -13.21
CA HIS A 102 -18.25 -6.09 -12.39
C HIS A 102 -19.08 -5.07 -11.59
N ALA A 103 -19.98 -4.36 -12.26
CA ALA A 103 -20.83 -3.37 -11.62
C ALA A 103 -21.76 -3.97 -10.52
N PRO A 104 -22.52 -5.05 -10.78
CA PRO A 104 -23.34 -5.65 -9.72
C PRO A 104 -22.51 -6.26 -8.60
N LEU A 105 -21.31 -6.78 -8.89
CA LEU A 105 -20.39 -7.29 -7.86
C LEU A 105 -19.92 -6.18 -6.92
N MET A 106 -19.52 -5.03 -7.46
CA MET A 106 -19.09 -3.86 -6.67
C MET A 106 -20.21 -3.35 -5.77
N LEU A 107 -21.45 -3.30 -6.27
CA LEU A 107 -22.63 -2.94 -5.47
C LEU A 107 -22.91 -3.96 -4.36
N LEU A 108 -22.84 -5.25 -4.67
CA LEU A 108 -23.09 -6.32 -3.70
C LEU A 108 -22.04 -6.29 -2.59
N VAL A 109 -20.76 -6.19 -2.95
CA VAL A 109 -19.66 -6.18 -1.99
C VAL A 109 -19.66 -4.90 -1.16
N GLY A 110 -19.78 -3.73 -1.80
CA GLY A 110 -19.87 -2.45 -1.09
C GLY A 110 -21.10 -2.37 -0.19
N GLY A 111 -22.27 -2.81 -0.68
CA GLY A 111 -23.50 -2.96 0.10
C GLY A 111 -23.35 -3.90 1.30
N GLY A 112 -22.69 -5.04 1.10
CA GLY A 112 -22.35 -5.99 2.16
C GLY A 112 -21.45 -5.37 3.23
N ILE A 113 -20.42 -4.61 2.84
CA ILE A 113 -19.54 -3.89 3.77
C ILE A 113 -20.33 -2.85 4.56
N MET A 114 -21.19 -2.06 3.91
CA MET A 114 -22.04 -1.07 4.57
C MET A 114 -22.96 -1.74 5.61
N LEU A 115 -23.68 -2.77 5.20
CA LEU A 115 -24.61 -3.50 6.06
C LEU A 115 -23.89 -4.15 7.25
N ALA A 116 -22.79 -4.86 6.99
CA ALA A 116 -21.97 -5.47 8.03
C ALA A 116 -21.42 -4.42 9.01
N SER A 117 -20.98 -3.27 8.50
CA SER A 117 -20.47 -2.17 9.35
C SER A 117 -21.53 -1.59 10.27
N VAL A 118 -22.77 -1.43 9.77
CA VAL A 118 -23.91 -0.98 10.59
C VAL A 118 -24.29 -2.04 11.62
N LEU A 119 -24.45 -3.29 11.21
CA LEU A 119 -24.83 -4.38 12.11
C LEU A 119 -23.78 -4.58 13.21
N VAL A 120 -22.52 -4.76 12.85
CA VAL A 120 -21.43 -4.94 13.82
C VAL A 120 -21.26 -3.68 14.66
N GLY A 121 -21.39 -2.49 14.06
CA GLY A 121 -21.37 -1.22 14.77
C GLY A 121 -22.46 -1.12 15.85
N GLN A 122 -23.69 -1.53 15.53
CA GLN A 122 -24.80 -1.52 16.48
C GLN A 122 -24.62 -2.55 17.60
N PHE A 123 -24.20 -3.78 17.29
CA PHE A 123 -24.10 -4.85 18.28
C PHE A 123 -22.83 -4.78 19.14
N ARG A 124 -21.68 -4.44 18.53
CA ARG A 124 -20.38 -4.50 19.21
C ARG A 124 -19.90 -3.12 19.69
N TRP A 125 -20.25 -2.05 18.97
CA TRP A 125 -19.73 -0.70 19.20
C TRP A 125 -20.85 0.35 19.32
N SER A 126 -21.92 0.02 20.05
CA SER A 126 -23.10 0.90 20.19
C SER A 126 -22.79 2.31 20.71
N ARG A 127 -21.73 2.45 21.52
CA ARG A 127 -21.25 3.74 22.07
C ARG A 127 -20.33 4.52 21.12
N GLN A 128 -19.95 3.93 19.98
CA GLN A 128 -18.96 4.47 19.05
C GLN A 128 -19.49 4.40 17.60
N PRO A 129 -20.59 5.11 17.27
CA PRO A 129 -21.25 5.04 15.96
C PRO A 129 -20.33 5.47 14.80
N ARG A 130 -19.27 6.23 15.10
CA ARG A 130 -18.24 6.65 14.16
C ARG A 130 -17.55 5.50 13.41
N PHE A 131 -17.42 4.32 14.02
CA PHE A 131 -16.86 3.15 13.32
C PHE A 131 -17.81 2.57 12.28
N ALA A 132 -19.12 2.57 12.57
CA ALA A 132 -20.13 2.20 11.59
C ALA A 132 -20.14 3.20 10.42
N GLY A 133 -20.05 4.50 10.72
CA GLY A 133 -19.96 5.56 9.71
C GLY A 133 -18.74 5.43 8.80
N LEU A 134 -17.55 5.16 9.37
CA LEU A 134 -16.34 4.91 8.58
C LEU A 134 -16.50 3.66 7.69
N GLY A 135 -17.08 2.58 8.23
CA GLY A 135 -17.36 1.37 7.44
C GLY A 135 -18.37 1.60 6.32
N VAL A 136 -19.37 2.46 6.52
CA VAL A 136 -20.29 2.89 5.45
C VAL A 136 -19.56 3.67 4.36
N LEU A 137 -18.69 4.61 4.72
CA LEU A 137 -17.87 5.35 3.75
C LEU A 137 -16.95 4.42 2.94
N LEU A 138 -16.33 3.44 3.59
CA LEU A 138 -15.51 2.43 2.93
C LEU A 138 -16.35 1.53 1.99
N GLY A 139 -17.56 1.15 2.40
CA GLY A 139 -18.47 0.41 1.53
C GLY A 139 -18.97 1.24 0.33
N LEU A 140 -19.21 2.54 0.52
CA LEU A 140 -19.53 3.48 -0.56
C LEU A 140 -18.38 3.62 -1.56
N TRP A 141 -17.14 3.68 -1.09
CA TRP A 141 -15.95 3.69 -1.95
C TRP A 141 -15.95 2.51 -2.93
N VAL A 142 -16.27 1.30 -2.44
CA VAL A 142 -16.35 0.08 -3.27
C VAL A 142 -17.59 0.08 -4.16
N ALA A 143 -18.75 0.52 -3.64
CA ALA A 143 -20.01 0.49 -4.38
C ALA A 143 -20.08 1.54 -5.50
N TYR A 144 -19.35 2.65 -5.39
CA TYR A 144 -19.52 3.82 -6.24
C TYR A 144 -19.33 3.54 -7.75
N PRO A 145 -18.26 2.85 -8.21
CA PRO A 145 -18.15 2.46 -9.62
C PRO A 145 -19.31 1.57 -10.10
N GLY A 146 -19.88 0.77 -9.19
CA GLY A 146 -21.02 -0.11 -9.48
C GLY A 146 -22.33 0.63 -9.73
N LEU A 147 -22.45 1.91 -9.33
CA LEU A 147 -23.61 2.76 -9.64
C LEU A 147 -23.77 3.03 -11.15
N SER A 148 -22.77 2.67 -11.95
CA SER A 148 -22.87 2.62 -13.42
C SER A 148 -23.98 1.70 -13.91
N ALA A 149 -24.29 0.63 -13.18
CA ALA A 149 -25.41 -0.26 -13.49
C ALA A 149 -26.78 0.44 -13.49
N PHE A 150 -26.89 1.55 -12.75
CA PHE A 150 -28.10 2.37 -12.66
C PHE A 150 -28.01 3.68 -13.45
N GLY A 151 -26.92 3.89 -14.21
CA GLY A 151 -26.67 5.14 -14.92
C GLY A 151 -26.40 6.35 -14.00
N LEU A 152 -26.04 6.11 -12.73
CA LEU A 152 -25.78 7.16 -11.74
C LEU A 152 -24.29 7.50 -11.59
N TYR A 153 -23.40 6.63 -12.07
CA TYR A 153 -21.96 6.86 -12.08
C TYR A 153 -21.56 7.74 -13.26
N THR A 154 -20.87 8.83 -12.98
CA THR A 154 -20.09 9.61 -13.95
C THR A 154 -18.77 9.98 -13.31
N GLU A 155 -17.70 10.02 -14.10
CA GLU A 155 -16.35 10.35 -13.61
C GLU A 155 -16.24 11.78 -13.08
N THR A 156 -17.25 12.63 -13.31
CA THR A 156 -17.32 14.02 -12.82
C THR A 156 -18.40 14.22 -11.75
N ASN A 157 -19.03 13.14 -11.25
CA ASN A 157 -20.10 13.26 -10.27
C ASN A 157 -19.58 13.78 -8.93
N SER A 158 -20.21 14.84 -8.41
CA SER A 158 -19.95 15.40 -7.07
C SER A 158 -19.97 14.35 -5.95
N LEU A 159 -20.78 13.30 -6.08
CA LEU A 159 -20.87 12.22 -5.10
C LEU A 159 -19.55 11.46 -4.94
N GLY A 160 -18.79 11.26 -6.02
CA GLY A 160 -17.49 10.59 -5.93
C GLY A 160 -16.47 11.44 -5.16
N TYR A 161 -16.41 12.76 -5.42
CA TYR A 161 -15.57 13.67 -4.63
C TYR A 161 -15.97 13.70 -3.16
N LEU A 162 -17.27 13.69 -2.87
CA LEU A 162 -17.78 13.62 -1.49
C LEU A 162 -17.39 12.33 -0.79
N ILE A 163 -17.39 11.19 -1.48
CA ILE A 163 -16.92 9.92 -0.92
C ILE A 163 -15.43 9.99 -0.60
N VAL A 164 -14.60 10.48 -1.55
CA VAL A 164 -13.15 10.55 -1.37
C VAL A 164 -12.78 11.49 -0.21
N LEU A 165 -13.28 12.72 -0.23
CA LEU A 165 -13.02 13.70 0.82
C LEU A 165 -13.65 13.29 2.16
N GLY A 166 -14.87 12.75 2.12
CA GLY A 166 -15.58 12.24 3.28
C GLY A 166 -14.84 11.11 3.96
N LEU A 167 -14.19 10.22 3.20
CA LEU A 167 -13.34 9.17 3.76
C LEU A 167 -12.11 9.75 4.47
N VAL A 168 -11.40 10.69 3.83
CA VAL A 168 -10.21 11.33 4.44
C VAL A 168 -10.58 12.04 5.75
N VAL A 169 -11.67 12.82 5.73
CA VAL A 169 -12.16 13.54 6.91
C VAL A 169 -12.68 12.59 7.98
N GLY A 170 -13.48 11.59 7.59
CA GLY A 170 -14.05 10.60 8.50
C GLY A 170 -12.98 9.76 9.20
N LEU A 171 -11.95 9.35 8.44
CA LEU A 171 -10.80 8.66 9.00
C LEU A 171 -10.01 9.56 9.96
N GLY A 172 -9.72 10.80 9.54
CA GLY A 172 -9.02 11.77 10.39
C GLY A 172 -9.78 12.04 11.69
N TYR A 173 -11.11 12.13 11.63
CA TYR A 173 -11.97 12.29 12.81
C TYR A 173 -11.89 11.08 13.75
N VAL A 174 -11.97 9.85 13.22
CA VAL A 174 -11.82 8.62 14.02
C VAL A 174 -10.44 8.57 14.69
N LEU A 175 -9.36 8.80 13.93
CA LEU A 175 -8.01 8.80 14.48
C LEU A 175 -7.82 9.90 15.54
N TYR A 176 -8.34 11.09 15.31
CA TYR A 176 -8.27 12.18 16.28
C TYR A 176 -9.03 11.86 17.57
N ARG A 177 -10.24 11.32 17.45
CA ARG A 177 -11.12 11.09 18.61
C ARG A 177 -10.73 9.86 19.43
N ASP A 178 -10.33 8.78 18.77
CA ASP A 178 -10.06 7.48 19.40
C ASP A 178 -8.57 7.23 19.62
N ALA A 179 -7.71 7.59 18.66
CA ALA A 179 -6.27 7.36 18.75
C ALA A 179 -5.46 8.63 19.06
N GLY A 180 -6.09 9.80 19.22
CA GLY A 180 -5.38 11.08 19.30
C GLY A 180 -4.47 11.24 20.52
N GLY A 181 -4.78 10.57 21.64
CA GLY A 181 -3.88 10.50 22.80
C GLY A 181 -2.59 9.74 22.47
N LEU A 182 -2.74 8.52 21.94
CA LEU A 182 -1.63 7.67 21.52
C LEU A 182 -0.80 8.33 20.42
N ILE A 183 -1.42 8.90 19.38
CA ILE A 183 -0.71 9.58 18.28
C ILE A 183 0.16 10.71 18.84
N ARG A 184 -0.34 11.51 19.79
CA ARG A 184 0.46 12.55 20.44
C ARG A 184 1.65 11.98 21.22
N GLN A 185 1.49 10.86 21.91
CA GLN A 185 2.59 10.17 22.59
C GLN A 185 3.64 9.65 21.59
N LEU A 186 3.20 9.01 20.51
CA LEU A 186 4.09 8.51 19.45
C LEU A 186 4.88 9.64 18.78
N LEU A 187 4.26 10.80 18.58
CA LEU A 187 4.92 11.98 17.99
C LEU A 187 5.83 12.71 18.98
N ALA A 188 5.62 12.54 20.29
CA ALA A 188 6.51 13.07 21.33
C ALA A 188 7.80 12.25 21.45
N ASP A 189 7.73 10.93 21.26
CA ASP A 189 8.90 10.06 21.22
C ASP A 189 9.71 10.28 19.92
N ARG A 190 10.97 10.72 20.07
CA ARG A 190 11.85 11.05 18.93
C ARG A 190 12.17 9.83 18.06
N THR A 191 12.33 8.66 18.66
CA THR A 191 12.68 7.41 17.95
C THR A 191 11.47 6.90 17.18
N ALA A 192 10.31 6.83 17.82
CA ALA A 192 9.06 6.41 17.19
C ALA A 192 8.68 7.36 16.05
N ARG A 193 8.74 8.68 16.29
CA ARG A 193 8.45 9.70 15.27
C ARG A 193 9.38 9.59 14.06
N ARG A 194 10.70 9.50 14.27
CA ARG A 194 11.67 9.41 13.17
C ARG A 194 11.48 8.13 12.36
N PHE A 195 11.27 7.00 13.03
CA PHE A 195 11.02 5.72 12.37
C PHE A 195 9.71 5.75 11.57
N GLY A 196 8.63 6.28 12.16
CA GLY A 196 7.36 6.44 11.47
C GLY A 196 7.42 7.37 10.25
N ILE A 197 8.09 8.53 10.37
CA ILE A 197 8.31 9.45 9.23
C ILE A 197 9.12 8.77 8.13
N ALA A 198 10.20 8.05 8.49
CA ALA A 198 11.03 7.35 7.51
C ALA A 198 10.24 6.28 6.75
N VAL A 199 9.52 5.41 7.46
CA VAL A 199 8.73 4.34 6.83
C VAL A 199 7.55 4.90 6.03
N GLY A 200 6.85 5.90 6.56
CA GLY A 200 5.76 6.58 5.86
C GLY A 200 6.23 7.28 4.59
N GLY A 201 7.34 8.04 4.66
CA GLY A 201 7.92 8.72 3.50
C GLY A 201 8.44 7.75 2.44
N LEU A 202 9.10 6.66 2.86
CA LEU A 202 9.51 5.58 1.97
C LEU A 202 8.32 4.90 1.29
N SER A 203 7.22 4.72 2.02
CA SER A 203 5.98 4.19 1.45
C SER A 203 5.42 5.15 0.39
N VAL A 204 5.31 6.46 0.70
CA VAL A 204 4.87 7.49 -0.27
C VAL A 204 5.71 7.48 -1.54
N LEU A 205 7.04 7.39 -1.38
CA LEU A 205 7.95 7.32 -2.52
C LEU A 205 7.69 6.07 -3.37
N PHE A 206 7.58 4.91 -2.73
CA PHE A 206 7.25 3.66 -3.41
C PHE A 206 5.90 3.75 -4.14
N PHE A 207 4.87 4.28 -3.47
CA PHE A 207 3.56 4.51 -4.07
C PHE A 207 3.65 5.40 -5.32
N ALA A 208 4.41 6.49 -5.26
CA ALA A 208 4.54 7.42 -6.38
C ALA A 208 5.13 6.76 -7.63
N PHE A 209 6.15 5.93 -7.48
CA PHE A 209 6.69 5.16 -8.60
C PHE A 209 5.79 3.99 -9.02
N SER A 210 5.15 3.33 -8.05
CA SER A 210 4.31 2.16 -8.32
C SER A 210 2.99 2.49 -9.00
N SER A 211 2.44 3.68 -8.78
CA SER A 211 1.20 4.14 -9.42
C SER A 211 1.46 4.93 -10.70
N GLY A 212 2.72 4.98 -11.19
CA GLY A 212 3.08 5.78 -12.36
C GLY A 212 3.03 7.30 -12.15
N MET A 213 2.89 7.79 -10.91
CA MET A 213 2.98 9.23 -10.64
C MET A 213 4.39 9.78 -10.87
N LEU A 214 5.40 8.92 -10.74
CA LEU A 214 6.77 9.19 -11.10
C LEU A 214 7.29 8.04 -11.96
N TYR A 215 7.99 8.37 -13.04
CA TYR A 215 8.71 7.41 -13.86
C TYR A 215 10.06 7.98 -14.30
N LEU A 216 11.03 7.10 -14.48
CA LEU A 216 12.39 7.43 -14.94
C LEU A 216 12.62 7.05 -16.39
N ILE A 217 11.84 6.08 -16.88
CA ILE A 217 11.96 5.54 -18.22
C ILE A 217 10.62 5.84 -18.91
N PRO A 218 10.61 6.73 -19.91
CA PRO A 218 9.40 7.07 -20.63
C PRO A 218 9.02 5.91 -21.56
N ASP A 219 7.71 5.68 -21.73
CA ASP A 219 7.20 4.73 -22.72
C ASP A 219 7.28 5.34 -24.13
N ASP A 220 7.88 4.62 -25.08
CA ASP A 220 8.05 5.03 -26.49
C ASP A 220 6.72 5.11 -27.29
N GLY A 221 5.56 5.07 -26.62
CA GLY A 221 4.29 4.63 -27.19
C GLY A 221 3.36 5.69 -27.78
N THR A 222 3.63 6.99 -27.69
CA THR A 222 2.60 8.02 -28.01
C THR A 222 3.05 9.17 -28.91
N GLY A 223 4.20 9.09 -29.58
CA GLY A 223 4.65 10.15 -30.50
C GLY A 223 5.06 11.44 -29.79
N VAL A 224 5.35 11.35 -28.49
CA VAL A 224 5.88 12.42 -27.66
C VAL A 224 7.38 12.55 -27.94
N SER A 225 7.84 13.74 -28.30
CA SER A 225 9.26 14.07 -28.46
C SER A 225 9.96 13.98 -27.10
N LEU A 226 10.63 12.86 -26.84
CA LEU A 226 11.41 12.63 -25.61
C LEU A 226 12.50 13.70 -25.35
N SER A 227 12.81 14.51 -26.37
CA SER A 227 13.76 15.62 -26.32
C SER A 227 13.20 16.94 -25.81
N GLU A 228 11.88 17.09 -25.68
CA GLU A 228 11.25 18.36 -25.31
C GLU A 228 10.66 18.28 -23.89
N GLN A 229 10.85 19.36 -23.11
CA GLN A 229 10.23 19.47 -21.80
C GLN A 229 8.71 19.64 -21.97
N ILE A 230 7.94 18.85 -21.22
CA ILE A 230 6.47 18.91 -21.25
C ILE A 230 5.98 19.25 -19.86
N VAL A 231 5.07 20.22 -19.77
CA VAL A 231 4.27 20.49 -18.58
C VAL A 231 2.85 20.81 -19.05
N SER A 232 1.91 19.93 -18.72
CA SER A 232 0.52 20.01 -19.17
C SER A 232 -0.42 19.72 -18.00
N VAL A 233 -1.61 20.31 -18.06
CA VAL A 233 -2.67 20.04 -17.07
C VAL A 233 -3.75 19.24 -17.74
N LEU A 234 -3.99 18.02 -17.23
CA LEU A 234 -5.00 17.11 -17.77
C LEU A 234 -5.81 16.49 -16.63
N PRO A 235 -7.09 16.17 -16.85
CA PRO A 235 -7.88 15.43 -15.88
C PRO A 235 -7.50 13.95 -15.90
N VAL A 236 -7.33 13.35 -14.71
CA VAL A 236 -7.02 11.93 -14.52
C VAL A 236 -8.07 11.28 -13.63
N ALA A 237 -8.61 10.14 -14.05
CA ALA A 237 -9.66 9.41 -13.34
C ALA A 237 -9.10 8.58 -12.17
N ASP A 238 -8.51 9.23 -11.15
CA ASP A 238 -7.98 8.54 -9.98
C ASP A 238 -7.87 9.42 -8.71
N PRO A 239 -8.45 9.04 -7.55
CA PRO A 239 -9.35 7.90 -7.33
C PRO A 239 -10.81 8.26 -7.59
N LEU A 240 -11.57 7.28 -8.11
CA LEU A 240 -13.03 7.24 -8.33
C LEU A 240 -13.59 8.24 -9.35
N VAL A 241 -13.05 9.45 -9.42
CA VAL A 241 -13.49 10.59 -10.24
C VAL A 241 -12.31 11.27 -10.90
N MET A 242 -12.58 12.19 -11.81
CA MET A 242 -11.59 13.00 -12.50
C MET A 242 -10.97 14.03 -11.56
N TRP A 243 -9.66 13.99 -11.38
CA TRP A 243 -8.92 15.01 -10.63
C TRP A 243 -8.07 15.83 -11.58
N PRO A 244 -7.90 17.13 -11.31
CA PRO A 244 -6.89 17.90 -12.02
C PRO A 244 -5.51 17.30 -11.71
N ALA A 245 -4.75 17.02 -12.76
CA ALA A 245 -3.40 16.49 -12.67
C ALA A 245 -2.42 17.33 -13.49
N VAL A 246 -1.18 17.35 -13.04
CA VAL A 246 -0.06 17.94 -13.77
C VAL A 246 0.77 16.79 -14.31
N GLU A 247 0.82 16.68 -15.63
CA GLU A 247 1.77 15.83 -16.34
C GLU A 247 3.04 16.63 -16.60
N PHE A 248 4.19 16.01 -16.36
CA PHE A 248 5.48 16.63 -16.62
C PHE A 248 6.51 15.62 -17.14
N TRP A 249 7.42 16.11 -17.96
CA TRP A 249 8.62 15.39 -18.41
C TRP A 249 9.79 16.36 -18.48
N TYR A 250 10.90 15.99 -17.83
CA TYR A 250 12.16 16.73 -17.89
C TYR A 250 13.24 15.86 -18.55
N PRO A 251 13.71 16.20 -19.77
CA PRO A 251 14.72 15.39 -20.46
C PRO A 251 16.11 15.48 -19.83
N ASP A 252 16.50 16.63 -19.27
CA ASP A 252 17.82 16.85 -18.66
C ASP A 252 18.04 16.02 -17.38
N VAL A 253 16.95 15.74 -16.66
CA VAL A 253 16.92 14.86 -15.50
C VAL A 253 15.77 13.90 -15.77
N PRO A 254 16.02 12.69 -16.33
CA PRO A 254 15.01 11.82 -16.94
C PRO A 254 14.00 11.36 -15.90
N ILE A 255 13.07 12.25 -15.58
CA ILE A 255 12.05 12.16 -14.57
C ILE A 255 10.81 12.76 -15.22
N GLY A 256 9.80 11.93 -15.35
CA GLY A 256 8.46 12.35 -15.70
C GLY A 256 7.46 11.82 -14.69
N GLY A 257 6.22 12.23 -14.88
CA GLY A 257 5.16 11.81 -13.99
C GLY A 257 3.84 12.49 -14.30
N VAL A 258 2.80 11.96 -13.67
CA VAL A 258 1.48 12.58 -13.64
C VAL A 258 1.03 12.66 -12.19
N VAL A 259 0.91 13.87 -11.66
CA VAL A 259 0.55 14.09 -10.26
C VAL A 259 -0.85 14.68 -10.19
N SER A 260 -1.82 13.87 -9.75
CA SER A 260 -3.20 14.28 -9.54
C SER A 260 -3.47 14.63 -8.06
N VAL A 261 -4.40 15.56 -7.82
CA VAL A 261 -4.83 15.89 -6.45
C VAL A 261 -5.39 14.67 -5.72
N GLY A 262 -6.15 13.84 -6.44
CA GLY A 262 -6.75 12.63 -5.91
C GLY A 262 -5.71 11.61 -5.44
N THR A 263 -4.73 11.33 -6.30
CA THR A 263 -3.69 10.34 -6.00
C THR A 263 -2.75 10.84 -4.89
N VAL A 264 -2.46 12.15 -4.82
CA VAL A 264 -1.73 12.76 -3.69
C VAL A 264 -2.46 12.55 -2.37
N LEU A 265 -3.78 12.76 -2.34
CA LEU A 265 -4.60 12.51 -1.15
C LEU A 265 -4.50 11.03 -0.72
N LEU A 266 -4.67 10.10 -1.65
CA LEU A 266 -4.66 8.66 -1.37
C LEU A 266 -3.29 8.17 -0.89
N VAL A 267 -2.21 8.59 -1.54
CA VAL A 267 -0.85 8.19 -1.17
C VAL A 267 -0.43 8.80 0.16
N THR A 268 -0.81 10.06 0.42
CA THR A 268 -0.55 10.69 1.73
C THR A 268 -1.34 10.00 2.84
N LEU A 269 -2.59 9.59 2.58
CA LEU A 269 -3.42 8.83 3.52
C LEU A 269 -2.73 7.52 3.94
N PHE A 270 -2.28 6.72 2.96
CA PHE A 270 -1.57 5.47 3.25
C PHE A 270 -0.22 5.69 3.89
N GLY A 271 0.58 6.60 3.36
CA GLY A 271 1.89 6.96 3.93
C GLY A 271 1.77 7.36 5.39
N THR A 272 0.73 8.13 5.73
CA THR A 272 0.44 8.53 7.11
C THR A 272 0.01 7.34 7.97
N LEU A 273 -0.95 6.52 7.51
CA LEU A 273 -1.41 5.34 8.26
C LEU A 273 -0.27 4.33 8.50
N ILE A 274 0.52 4.05 7.47
CA ILE A 274 1.67 3.14 7.55
C ILE A 274 2.73 3.73 8.47
N GLY A 275 3.05 5.02 8.34
CA GLY A 275 4.00 5.71 9.20
C GLY A 275 3.57 5.72 10.67
N LEU A 276 2.29 5.93 10.97
CA LEU A 276 1.75 5.87 12.33
C LEU A 276 1.83 4.46 12.93
N ASN A 277 1.52 3.41 12.15
CA ASN A 277 1.65 2.03 12.60
C ASN A 277 3.12 1.63 12.80
N ALA A 278 4.02 2.11 11.95
CA ALA A 278 5.47 1.95 12.12
C ALA A 278 5.98 2.67 13.37
N ALA A 279 5.51 3.89 13.65
CA ALA A 279 5.82 4.62 14.88
C ALA A 279 5.35 3.86 16.11
N LEU A 280 4.14 3.30 16.07
CA LEU A 280 3.60 2.45 17.14
C LEU A 280 4.49 1.23 17.39
N PHE A 281 4.95 0.56 16.32
CA PHE A 281 5.88 -0.56 16.44
C PHE A 281 7.22 -0.16 17.08
N ALA A 282 7.80 0.96 16.64
CA ALA A 282 9.05 1.47 17.21
C ALA A 282 8.88 1.82 18.70
N PHE A 283 7.76 2.46 19.06
CA PHE A 283 7.43 2.81 20.45
C PHE A 283 7.31 1.56 21.34
N GLN A 284 6.56 0.54 20.92
CA GLN A 284 6.43 -0.73 21.65
C GLN A 284 7.77 -1.48 21.75
N SER A 285 8.60 -1.40 20.71
CA SER A 285 9.93 -2.04 20.73
C SER A 285 10.91 -1.40 21.72
N GLY A 286 10.74 -0.12 22.03
CA GLY A 286 11.54 0.61 23.00
C GLY A 286 11.08 0.41 24.45
N SER A 287 9.79 0.15 24.67
CA SER A 287 9.23 -0.03 26.02
C SER A 287 9.34 -1.45 26.57
N GLY A 288 9.97 -2.39 25.84
CA GLY A 288 10.17 -3.77 26.30
C GLY A 288 8.88 -4.61 26.35
N THR A 289 7.76 -4.09 25.82
CA THR A 289 6.51 -4.85 25.75
C THR A 289 6.64 -5.99 24.74
N SER A 290 6.22 -7.19 25.15
CA SER A 290 6.17 -8.39 24.31
C SER A 290 5.47 -8.09 22.97
N GLN A 291 6.10 -8.50 21.86
CA GLN A 291 5.52 -8.40 20.51
C GLN A 291 4.24 -9.26 20.44
N THR A 292 3.11 -8.67 20.81
CA THR A 292 1.79 -9.29 20.62
C THR A 292 1.50 -9.49 19.13
N GLY A 293 0.63 -10.46 18.78
CA GLY A 293 0.22 -10.71 17.39
C GLY A 293 -0.32 -9.48 16.63
N ALA A 294 -0.80 -8.45 17.36
CA ALA A 294 -1.17 -7.15 16.80
C ALA A 294 0.03 -6.35 16.25
N GLY A 295 1.22 -6.47 16.87
CA GLY A 295 2.46 -5.85 16.37
C GLY A 295 2.96 -6.52 15.10
N ILE A 296 2.85 -7.86 14.99
CA ILE A 296 3.18 -8.60 13.76
C ILE A 296 2.19 -8.26 12.64
N ALA A 297 0.89 -8.19 12.97
CA ALA A 297 -0.14 -7.74 12.03
C ALA A 297 0.08 -6.29 11.58
N GLY A 298 0.57 -5.40 12.45
CA GLY A 298 0.88 -4.00 12.10
C GLY A 298 2.13 -3.81 11.24
N ILE A 299 3.04 -4.79 11.22
CA ILE A 299 4.20 -4.81 10.30
C ILE A 299 3.82 -5.43 8.95
N ALA A 300 2.94 -6.44 8.96
CA ALA A 300 2.49 -7.13 7.75
C ALA A 300 1.38 -6.37 7.00
N ALA A 301 0.49 -5.65 7.70
CA ALA A 301 -0.65 -4.95 7.11
C ALA A 301 -0.28 -3.83 6.10
N PRO A 302 0.78 -3.03 6.31
CA PRO A 302 1.28 -2.09 5.29
C PRO A 302 1.68 -2.74 3.98
N GLN A 303 2.13 -4.01 4.01
CA GLN A 303 2.65 -4.74 2.85
C GLN A 303 1.53 -5.35 1.98
N ALA A 304 0.27 -5.09 2.32
CA ALA A 304 -0.90 -5.53 1.59
C ALA A 304 -1.72 -4.35 1.04
N CYS A 305 -1.07 -3.23 0.68
CA CYS A 305 -1.74 -2.15 -0.08
C CYS A 305 -2.09 -2.65 -1.50
N CYS A 306 -3.11 -2.06 -2.13
CA CYS A 306 -3.39 -2.23 -3.55
C CYS A 306 -2.18 -1.94 -4.47
N CYS A 307 -1.21 -1.16 -3.97
CA CYS A 307 0.05 -0.80 -4.65
C CYS A 307 1.12 -1.90 -4.68
N CYS A 308 1.03 -2.89 -3.78
CA CYS A 308 1.90 -4.06 -3.87
C CYS A 308 1.47 -4.95 -5.04
N GLY A 309 0.26 -4.78 -5.56
CA GLY A 309 -0.26 -5.54 -6.69
C GLY A 309 0.56 -5.39 -7.98
N PRO A 310 0.84 -4.17 -8.46
CA PRO A 310 1.79 -3.95 -9.57
C PRO A 310 3.18 -4.55 -9.30
N ALA A 311 3.75 -4.33 -8.11
CA ALA A 311 5.06 -4.92 -7.81
C ALA A 311 5.02 -6.46 -7.75
N LEU A 312 3.97 -7.07 -7.19
CA LEU A 312 3.78 -8.51 -7.13
C LEU A 312 3.47 -9.11 -8.51
N SER A 313 2.71 -8.41 -9.35
CA SER A 313 2.43 -8.83 -10.72
C SER A 313 3.69 -8.78 -11.57
N GLN A 314 4.56 -7.78 -11.36
CA GLN A 314 5.84 -7.69 -12.05
C GLN A 314 6.86 -8.69 -11.52
N ILE A 315 6.86 -8.99 -10.22
CA ILE A 315 7.60 -10.14 -9.68
C ILE A 315 7.09 -11.43 -10.33
N ALA A 316 5.76 -11.58 -10.50
CA ALA A 316 5.20 -12.70 -11.23
C ALA A 316 5.60 -12.70 -12.71
N VAL A 317 5.69 -11.56 -13.39
CA VAL A 317 6.25 -11.46 -14.75
C VAL A 317 7.69 -11.95 -14.78
N VAL A 318 8.53 -11.53 -13.83
CA VAL A 318 9.95 -11.89 -13.80
C VAL A 318 10.14 -13.37 -13.43
N VAL A 319 9.32 -13.93 -12.55
CA VAL A 319 9.46 -15.30 -12.04
C VAL A 319 8.72 -16.34 -12.90
N LEU A 320 7.55 -15.99 -13.41
CA LEU A 320 6.61 -16.89 -14.10
C LEU A 320 6.40 -16.54 -15.58
N GLY A 321 6.96 -15.43 -16.05
CA GLY A 321 6.82 -14.92 -17.41
C GLY A 321 5.64 -13.94 -17.60
N PRO A 322 5.66 -13.12 -18.68
CA PRO A 322 4.63 -12.09 -18.96
C PRO A 322 3.19 -12.62 -18.98
N SER A 323 3.00 -13.84 -19.48
CA SER A 323 1.69 -14.50 -19.58
C SER A 323 0.99 -14.75 -18.24
N ALA A 324 1.74 -14.83 -17.12
CA ALA A 324 1.18 -15.00 -15.79
C ALA A 324 0.99 -13.66 -15.05
N GLY A 325 1.81 -12.64 -15.35
CA GLY A 325 1.79 -11.37 -14.65
C GLY A 325 0.77 -10.36 -15.18
N ALA A 326 0.44 -10.37 -16.48
CA ALA A 326 -0.59 -9.49 -17.06
C ALA A 326 -1.98 -9.60 -16.39
N PRO A 327 -2.56 -10.79 -16.16
CA PRO A 327 -3.84 -10.90 -15.45
C PRO A 327 -3.75 -10.43 -13.99
N ILE A 328 -2.63 -10.69 -13.29
CA ILE A 328 -2.42 -10.20 -11.93
C ILE A 328 -2.32 -8.68 -11.93
N TYR A 329 -1.63 -8.07 -12.91
CA TYR A 329 -1.55 -6.63 -13.06
C TYR A 329 -2.95 -6.03 -13.25
N LEU A 330 -3.81 -6.61 -14.10
CA LEU A 330 -5.19 -6.13 -14.29
C LEU A 330 -6.09 -6.26 -13.05
N LEU A 331 -5.76 -7.13 -12.09
CA LEU A 331 -6.49 -7.20 -10.82
C LEU A 331 -6.17 -6.03 -9.88
N PHE A 332 -5.02 -5.37 -10.06
CA PHE A 332 -4.50 -4.39 -9.09
C PHE A 332 -4.10 -3.04 -9.69
N GLY A 333 -3.85 -2.98 -11.00
CA GLY A 333 -3.30 -1.82 -11.71
C GLY A 333 -4.27 -0.65 -11.79
N ASP A 334 -5.56 -0.91 -11.59
CA ASP A 334 -6.57 0.12 -11.52
C ASP A 334 -7.10 0.23 -10.07
N PRO A 335 -6.96 1.36 -9.37
CA PRO A 335 -7.55 1.56 -8.04
C PRO A 335 -9.08 1.49 -8.05
N SER A 336 -9.72 1.62 -9.22
CA SER A 336 -11.14 1.35 -9.44
C SER A 336 -11.48 -0.14 -9.60
N SER A 337 -10.48 -1.02 -9.70
CA SER A 337 -10.69 -2.47 -9.78
C SER A 337 -11.33 -3.02 -8.50
N SER A 338 -12.12 -4.10 -8.65
CA SER A 338 -12.83 -4.72 -7.52
C SER A 338 -11.89 -5.23 -6.45
N ILE A 339 -10.71 -5.71 -6.84
CA ILE A 339 -9.73 -6.23 -5.90
C ILE A 339 -8.94 -5.07 -5.29
N GLY A 340 -8.46 -4.12 -6.10
CA GLY A 340 -7.76 -2.93 -5.61
C GLY A 340 -8.56 -2.15 -4.55
N SER A 341 -9.85 -1.91 -4.81
CA SER A 341 -10.76 -1.24 -3.86
C SER A 341 -10.99 -2.05 -2.57
N LEU A 342 -11.07 -3.38 -2.63
CA LEU A 342 -11.19 -4.21 -1.43
C LEU A 342 -9.91 -4.23 -0.59
N PHE A 343 -8.75 -4.30 -1.24
CA PHE A 343 -7.47 -4.16 -0.55
C PHE A 343 -7.34 -2.78 0.07
N PHE A 344 -7.73 -1.72 -0.64
CA PHE A 344 -7.79 -0.37 -0.10
C PHE A 344 -8.61 -0.31 1.20
N VAL A 345 -9.85 -0.80 1.15
CA VAL A 345 -10.75 -0.83 2.32
C VAL A 345 -10.17 -1.66 3.46
N ALA A 346 -9.65 -2.85 3.17
CA ALA A 346 -9.07 -3.73 4.16
C ALA A 346 -7.83 -3.11 4.82
N SER A 347 -6.92 -2.53 4.04
CA SER A 347 -5.72 -1.85 4.55
C SER A 347 -6.09 -0.68 5.45
N VAL A 348 -7.02 0.20 5.02
CA VAL A 348 -7.47 1.33 5.86
C VAL A 348 -8.11 0.82 7.14
N ALA A 349 -8.99 -0.18 7.06
CA ALA A 349 -9.67 -0.74 8.24
C ALA A 349 -8.69 -1.39 9.22
N VAL A 350 -7.71 -2.16 8.73
CA VAL A 350 -6.71 -2.83 9.56
C VAL A 350 -5.75 -1.83 10.19
N LEU A 351 -5.15 -0.92 9.40
CA LEU A 351 -4.20 0.07 9.91
C LEU A 351 -4.84 1.02 10.92
N THR A 352 -6.09 1.39 10.70
CA THR A 352 -6.86 2.22 11.65
C THR A 352 -7.25 1.43 12.88
N GLY A 353 -7.76 0.21 12.70
CA GLY A 353 -8.17 -0.67 13.78
C GLY A 353 -7.02 -1.05 14.72
N LEU A 354 -5.80 -1.18 14.20
CA LEU A 354 -4.60 -1.42 15.00
C LEU A 354 -4.26 -0.22 15.89
N LEU A 355 -4.30 1.00 15.35
CA LEU A 355 -4.06 2.22 16.12
C LEU A 355 -5.11 2.43 17.21
N VAL A 356 -6.39 2.22 16.88
CA VAL A 356 -7.49 2.34 17.85
C VAL A 356 -7.41 1.25 18.92
N ARG A 357 -7.19 -0.02 18.57
CA ARG A 357 -7.09 -1.08 19.58
C ARG A 357 -5.86 -0.94 20.47
N ALA A 358 -4.82 -0.26 20.01
CA ALA A 358 -3.64 0.00 20.83
C ALA A 358 -3.94 0.98 21.99
N THR A 359 -5.01 1.78 21.93
CA THR A 359 -5.41 2.66 23.04
C THR A 359 -6.18 1.95 24.15
N ASP A 360 -6.84 0.83 23.84
CA ASP A 360 -7.68 0.09 24.78
C ASP A 360 -6.88 -0.84 25.71
N ARG A 361 -5.54 -0.87 25.61
CA ARG A 361 -4.71 -1.64 26.53
C ARG A 361 -4.51 -0.83 27.82
N PRO A 362 -5.07 -1.25 28.96
CA PRO A 362 -4.73 -0.64 30.24
C PRO A 362 -3.24 -0.83 30.51
N ASP A 363 -2.60 0.19 31.08
CA ASP A 363 -1.27 0.08 31.68
C ASP A 363 -1.29 -1.14 32.64
N GLU A 364 -0.56 -2.18 32.27
CA GLU A 364 -0.33 -3.31 33.17
C GLU A 364 0.49 -2.75 34.36
N PRO A 365 0.04 -2.91 35.62
CA PRO A 365 0.74 -2.35 36.77
C PRO A 365 2.19 -2.85 36.78
N GLN A 366 3.15 -1.93 36.87
CA GLN A 366 4.55 -2.28 37.11
C GLN A 366 4.63 -3.19 38.35
N PRO A 367 5.38 -4.32 38.30
CA PRO A 367 5.65 -5.09 39.50
C PRO A 367 6.32 -4.19 40.53
N GLU A 368 5.67 -4.03 41.67
CA GLU A 368 6.18 -3.33 42.84
C GLU A 368 7.60 -3.86 43.15
N PRO A 369 8.62 -2.99 43.33
CA PRO A 369 9.96 -3.44 43.62
C PRO A 369 9.94 -4.26 44.91
N ALA A 370 10.22 -5.56 44.80
CA ALA A 370 10.31 -6.46 45.93
C ALA A 370 11.30 -5.89 46.95
N THR A 371 10.78 -5.39 48.06
CA THR A 371 11.55 -5.07 49.25
C THR A 371 12.21 -6.35 49.72
N ALA A 372 13.54 -6.40 49.63
CA ALA A 372 14.32 -7.50 50.16
C ALA A 372 14.07 -7.62 51.68
N PRO A 373 13.79 -8.81 52.22
CA PRO A 373 13.73 -9.01 53.66
C PRO A 373 15.13 -8.81 54.27
N ALA A 374 15.14 -8.15 55.43
CA ALA A 374 16.30 -7.71 56.20
C ALA A 374 17.17 -8.86 56.73
#